data_AF-A0AA86TAN1-F1
#
_entry.id   AF-A0AA86TAN1-F1
#
_cell.length_a   1.000
_cell.length_b   1.000
_cell.length_c   1.000
_cell.angle_alpha   90.00
_cell.angle_beta   90.00
_cell.angle_gamma   90.00
#
_symmetry.space_group_name_H-M   'P 1'
#
loop_
_entity.id
_entity.type
_entity.pdbx_description
1 polymer ?
#
loop_
_entity_poly.entity_id
_entity_poly.type
_entity_poly.pdbx_seq_one_letter_code
_entity_poly.pdbx_strand_id
1 'polypeptide(L)'
;MSVQITSDCILCGTCVSTCPSNALTLTDGRILYTEDDCMHCGQCFAVCPARAIRMFDCDPSIEFSPEYRKNVEICIQMRRSVRKFLPAPIDHETLLNLLNETRFAPSAKNQRAVQFVVLGRHVLDEVAHLVAQIIWANPIYKKESVEKDDVVFRSAPQCVLAIAPKTAGTEDGIIALSTFELLAQSQNIGTFWCGFLRRGIEASEEIRKILGLPDELQVVAAMGVGHPDEDFKRPAARKPVPLQFVD
;
A
#
# COMPACT_ATOMS: atom_id res chain seq x y z
N MET A 1 19.56 -13.70 -2.35
CA MET A 1 19.93 -12.27 -2.53
C MET A 1 20.75 -11.90 -1.31
N SER A 2 22.07 -11.90 -1.39
CA SER A 2 22.91 -11.95 -0.19
C SER A 2 23.27 -10.58 0.36
N VAL A 3 23.35 -10.46 1.68
CA VAL A 3 24.03 -9.34 2.35
C VAL A 3 25.53 -9.47 2.12
N GLN A 4 26.17 -8.40 1.64
CA GLN A 4 27.63 -8.35 1.46
C GLN A 4 28.24 -7.31 2.42
N ILE A 5 29.35 -7.69 3.07
CA ILE A 5 30.07 -6.83 4.03
C ILE A 5 31.41 -6.46 3.40
N THR A 6 31.64 -5.16 3.21
CA THR A 6 32.84 -4.62 2.58
C THR A 6 33.98 -4.45 3.58
N SER A 7 35.18 -4.12 3.06
CA SER A 7 36.36 -3.78 3.85
C SER A 7 36.21 -2.50 4.68
N ASP A 8 35.17 -1.71 4.45
CA ASP A 8 34.92 -0.47 5.21
C ASP A 8 34.37 -0.77 6.62
N CYS A 9 34.09 -2.03 6.94
CA CYS A 9 33.52 -2.45 8.21
C CYS A 9 34.46 -2.14 9.39
N ILE A 10 33.97 -1.33 10.33
CA ILE A 10 34.68 -0.96 11.57
C ILE A 10 34.35 -1.87 12.77
N LEU A 11 33.65 -2.99 12.54
CA LEU A 11 33.30 -3.99 13.56
C LEU A 11 32.53 -3.45 14.78
N CYS A 12 31.74 -2.39 14.62
CA CYS A 12 30.96 -1.78 15.70
C CYS A 12 29.78 -2.64 16.20
N GLY A 13 29.35 -3.66 15.45
CA GLY A 13 28.28 -4.57 15.85
C GLY A 13 26.84 -4.03 15.74
N THR A 14 26.61 -2.79 15.30
CA THR A 14 25.25 -2.21 15.16
C THR A 14 24.33 -3.03 14.26
N CYS A 15 24.87 -3.61 13.19
CA CYS A 15 24.10 -4.46 12.28
C CYS A 15 23.64 -5.78 12.93
N VAL A 16 24.42 -6.30 13.89
CA VAL A 16 24.10 -7.51 14.67
C VAL A 16 22.99 -7.18 15.66
N SER A 17 23.14 -6.13 16.46
CA SER A 17 22.15 -5.74 17.48
C SER A 17 20.80 -5.32 16.89
N THR A 18 20.79 -4.81 15.66
CA THR A 18 19.57 -4.39 14.96
C THR A 18 18.87 -5.54 14.23
N CYS A 19 19.55 -6.66 13.98
CA CYS A 19 19.02 -7.73 13.14
C CYS A 19 17.88 -8.47 13.88
N PRO A 20 16.61 -8.36 13.43
CA PRO A 20 15.50 -8.98 14.15
C PRO A 20 15.49 -10.51 14.02
N SER A 21 16.17 -11.06 13.01
CA SER A 21 16.25 -12.50 12.77
C SER A 21 17.56 -13.14 13.24
N ASN A 22 18.47 -12.36 13.85
CA ASN A 22 19.79 -12.82 14.28
C ASN A 22 20.65 -13.44 13.15
N ALA A 23 20.40 -13.06 11.89
CA ALA A 23 21.16 -13.55 10.72
C ALA A 23 22.61 -13.03 10.64
N LEU A 24 23.01 -12.15 11.56
CA LEU A 24 24.35 -11.57 11.63
C LEU A 24 24.94 -11.83 13.02
N THR A 25 26.19 -12.27 13.08
CA THR A 25 26.92 -12.52 14.35
C THR A 25 28.31 -11.90 14.29
N LEU A 26 28.75 -11.24 15.38
CA LEU A 26 30.12 -10.75 15.53
C LEU A 26 30.96 -11.81 16.29
N THR A 27 31.93 -12.42 15.62
CA THR A 27 32.88 -13.37 16.23
C THR A 27 34.27 -13.22 15.60
N ASP A 28 35.33 -13.43 16.37
CA ASP A 28 36.72 -13.47 15.89
C ASP A 28 37.12 -12.26 15.02
N GLY A 29 36.65 -11.07 15.37
CA GLY A 29 36.96 -9.85 14.62
C GLY A 29 36.32 -9.77 13.23
N ARG A 30 35.23 -10.51 12.98
CA ARG A 30 34.46 -10.44 11.73
C ARG A 30 32.96 -10.56 11.98
N ILE A 31 32.19 -10.02 11.05
CA ILE A 31 30.73 -10.23 11.00
C ILE A 31 30.45 -11.43 10.10
N LEU A 32 29.78 -12.44 10.65
CA LEU A 32 29.27 -13.60 9.94
C LEU A 32 27.82 -13.36 9.53
N TYR A 33 27.46 -13.83 8.34
CA TYR A 33 26.11 -13.75 7.77
C TYR A 33 25.57 -15.14 7.47
N THR A 34 24.37 -15.45 7.95
CA THR A 34 23.63 -16.67 7.64
C THR A 34 22.46 -16.34 6.73
N GLU A 35 22.51 -16.77 5.46
CA GLU A 35 21.46 -16.43 4.47
C GLU A 35 20.10 -17.03 4.83
N ASP A 36 20.06 -18.26 5.31
CA ASP A 36 18.82 -18.97 5.67
C ASP A 36 18.03 -18.29 6.80
N ASP A 37 18.70 -17.57 7.69
CA ASP A 37 18.08 -16.81 8.79
C ASP A 37 17.65 -15.40 8.34
N CYS A 38 18.04 -14.96 7.14
CA CYS A 38 17.84 -13.59 6.69
C CYS A 38 16.45 -13.37 6.10
N MET A 39 15.70 -12.41 6.63
CA MET A 39 14.44 -11.96 6.03
C MET A 39 14.63 -10.85 4.98
N HIS A 40 15.86 -10.51 4.61
CA HIS A 40 16.20 -9.47 3.63
C HIS A 40 15.57 -8.08 3.90
N CYS A 41 15.36 -7.72 5.17
CA CYS A 41 14.65 -6.50 5.56
C CYS A 41 15.45 -5.20 5.39
N GLY A 42 16.76 -5.27 5.11
CA GLY A 42 17.59 -4.09 4.85
C GLY A 42 17.96 -3.27 6.09
N GLN A 43 17.53 -3.64 7.29
CA GLN A 43 17.81 -2.86 8.50
C GLN A 43 19.31 -2.72 8.77
N CYS A 44 20.08 -3.79 8.56
CA CYS A 44 21.53 -3.77 8.71
C CYS A 44 22.22 -2.76 7.77
N PHE A 45 21.73 -2.62 6.53
CA PHE A 45 22.19 -1.60 5.59
C PHE A 45 21.88 -0.19 6.12
N ALA A 46 20.63 0.05 6.55
CA ALA A 46 20.16 1.37 6.97
C ALA A 46 20.89 1.91 8.23
N VAL A 47 21.29 1.04 9.16
CA VAL A 47 21.95 1.45 10.40
C VAL A 47 23.48 1.46 10.34
N CYS A 48 24.11 0.98 9.25
CA CYS A 48 25.55 0.83 9.20
C CYS A 48 26.26 2.20 9.09
N PRO A 49 26.97 2.67 10.14
CA PRO A 49 27.58 4.01 10.10
C PRO A 49 28.75 4.09 9.12
N ALA A 50 29.45 2.96 8.89
CA ALA A 50 30.55 2.88 7.94
C ALA A 50 30.09 2.65 6.49
N ARG A 51 28.77 2.52 6.25
CA ARG A 51 28.21 2.15 4.94
C ARG A 51 28.86 0.89 4.35
N ALA A 52 29.25 -0.04 5.20
CA ALA A 52 30.00 -1.25 4.85
C ALA A 52 29.09 -2.41 4.41
N ILE A 53 27.77 -2.24 4.44
CA ILE A 53 26.82 -3.26 3.99
C ILE A 53 26.34 -2.90 2.59
N ARG A 54 26.27 -3.90 1.71
CA ARG A 54 25.73 -3.80 0.35
C ARG A 54 24.59 -4.81 0.19
N MET A 55 23.49 -4.34 -0.38
CA MET A 55 22.28 -5.10 -0.67
C MET A 55 21.69 -4.61 -2.00
N PHE A 56 20.88 -5.43 -2.66
CA PHE A 56 20.09 -4.99 -3.81
C PHE A 56 19.02 -3.96 -3.35
N ASP A 57 18.53 -3.11 -4.25
CA ASP A 57 17.45 -2.13 -3.99
C ASP A 57 17.77 -0.97 -3.03
N CYS A 58 19.04 -0.69 -2.73
CA CYS A 58 19.40 0.54 -2.01
C CYS A 58 19.71 1.69 -2.97
N ASP A 59 19.05 2.84 -2.79
CA ASP A 59 19.52 4.11 -3.35
C ASP A 59 20.48 4.76 -2.34
N PRO A 60 21.80 4.74 -2.61
CA PRO A 60 22.79 5.29 -1.69
C PRO A 60 22.78 6.83 -1.64
N SER A 61 22.03 7.50 -2.53
CA SER A 61 21.95 8.96 -2.61
C SER A 61 20.97 9.58 -1.60
N ILE A 62 20.07 8.78 -1.02
CA ILE A 62 19.12 9.24 -0.02
C ILE A 62 19.79 9.27 1.35
N GLU A 63 19.97 10.47 1.90
CA GLU A 63 20.45 10.67 3.27
C GLU A 63 19.29 10.89 4.25
N PHE A 64 19.40 10.29 5.44
CA PHE A 64 18.45 10.56 6.51
C PHE A 64 18.56 12.00 6.98
N SER A 65 17.52 12.78 6.70
CA SER A 65 17.37 14.16 7.17
C SER A 65 16.05 14.33 7.92
N PRO A 66 15.99 15.11 9.03
CA PRO A 66 14.72 15.42 9.68
C PRO A 66 13.66 16.03 8.76
N GLU A 67 14.05 16.53 7.58
CA GLU A 67 13.16 17.12 6.56
C GLU A 67 12.02 16.20 6.13
N TYR A 68 12.25 14.88 6.04
CA TYR A 68 11.20 13.92 5.63
C TYR A 68 10.01 13.88 6.60
N ARG A 69 10.17 14.41 7.82
CA ARG A 69 9.13 14.45 8.85
C ARG A 69 8.16 15.61 8.65
N LYS A 70 8.50 16.59 7.81
CA LYS A 70 7.66 17.80 7.66
C LYS A 70 6.35 17.46 6.96
N ASN A 71 5.28 18.12 7.40
CA ASN A 71 3.95 18.11 6.78
C ASN A 71 3.22 16.75 6.75
N VAL A 72 3.76 15.70 7.36
CA VAL A 72 3.11 14.37 7.40
C VAL A 72 1.77 14.46 8.10
N GLU A 73 1.70 15.14 9.25
CA GLU A 73 0.47 15.33 10.02
C GLU A 73 -0.57 16.11 9.21
N ILE A 74 -0.15 17.15 8.49
CA ILE A 74 -1.03 17.96 7.64
C ILE A 74 -1.55 17.10 6.48
N CYS A 75 -0.70 16.31 5.83
CA CYS A 75 -1.11 15.39 4.76
C CYS A 75 -2.18 14.39 5.27
N ILE A 76 -1.93 13.75 6.42
CA ILE A 76 -2.88 12.83 7.06
C ILE A 76 -4.20 13.53 7.41
N GLN A 77 -4.14 14.73 7.98
CA GLN A 77 -5.32 15.52 8.33
C GLN A 77 -6.11 16.01 7.11
N MET A 78 -5.44 16.27 6.00
CA MET A 78 -6.05 16.74 4.76
C MET A 78 -6.61 15.60 3.92
N ARG A 79 -6.08 14.38 4.05
CA ARG A 79 -6.54 13.19 3.33
C ARG A 79 -8.05 12.98 3.49
N ARG A 80 -8.71 12.70 2.36
CA ARG A 80 -10.15 12.41 2.26
C ARG A 80 -10.44 11.26 1.31
N SER A 81 -11.62 10.69 1.48
CA SER A 81 -12.22 9.88 0.43
C SER A 81 -12.83 10.80 -0.62
N VAL A 82 -12.14 10.95 -1.75
CA VAL A 82 -12.61 11.69 -2.92
C VAL A 82 -13.65 10.84 -3.65
N ARG A 83 -14.79 11.43 -4.01
CA ARG A 83 -15.91 10.71 -4.64
C ARG A 83 -16.47 11.45 -5.85
N LYS A 84 -15.69 12.38 -6.39
CA LYS A 84 -15.92 13.11 -7.62
C LYS A 84 -14.58 13.25 -8.32
N PHE A 85 -14.51 12.80 -9.56
CA PHE A 85 -13.27 12.73 -10.31
C PHE A 85 -13.45 13.37 -11.67
N LEU A 86 -12.38 13.97 -12.17
CA LEU A 86 -12.30 14.35 -13.57
C LEU A 86 -12.24 13.06 -14.42
N PRO A 87 -12.77 13.09 -15.67
CA PRO A 87 -12.80 11.89 -16.52
C PRO A 87 -11.42 11.37 -16.94
N ALA A 88 -10.40 12.25 -16.97
CA ALA A 88 -9.05 11.87 -17.37
C ALA A 88 -8.44 10.90 -16.34
N PRO A 89 -7.94 9.72 -16.77
CA PRO A 89 -7.23 8.82 -15.88
C PRO A 89 -5.90 9.41 -15.44
N ILE A 90 -5.35 8.90 -14.34
CA ILE A 90 -3.95 9.14 -13.99
C ILE A 90 -3.09 8.47 -15.06
N ASP A 91 -2.06 9.18 -15.52
CA ASP A 91 -1.13 8.63 -16.50
C ASP A 91 -0.34 7.44 -15.92
N HIS A 92 0.15 6.61 -16.83
CA HIS A 92 0.81 5.35 -16.46
C HIS A 92 2.10 5.57 -15.67
N GLU A 93 2.88 6.60 -15.99
CA GLU A 93 4.15 6.88 -15.33
C GLU A 93 3.93 7.31 -13.88
N THR A 94 2.96 8.21 -13.65
CA THR A 94 2.57 8.65 -12.31
C THR A 94 2.08 7.48 -11.45
N LEU A 95 1.19 6.62 -11.98
CA LEU A 95 0.73 5.43 -11.24
C LEU A 95 1.88 4.46 -10.93
N LEU A 96 2.77 4.21 -11.90
CA LEU A 96 3.91 3.33 -11.70
C LEU A 96 4.83 3.88 -10.59
N ASN A 97 5.11 5.18 -10.61
CA ASN A 97 5.92 5.82 -9.57
C ASN A 97 5.26 5.71 -8.19
N LEU A 98 3.96 5.99 -8.09
CA LEU A 98 3.21 5.83 -6.82
C LEU A 98 3.27 4.39 -6.30
N LEU A 99 3.08 3.39 -7.17
CA LEU A 99 3.09 1.98 -6.79
C LEU A 99 4.50 1.50 -6.43
N ASN A 100 5.53 2.00 -7.12
CA ASN A 100 6.93 1.75 -6.77
C ASN A 100 7.26 2.30 -5.38
N GLU A 101 6.83 3.51 -5.05
CA GLU A 101 7.01 4.07 -3.70
C GLU A 101 6.17 3.31 -2.65
N THR A 102 5.01 2.80 -3.04
CA THR A 102 4.17 1.97 -2.16
C THR A 102 4.89 0.68 -1.73
N ARG A 103 5.90 0.21 -2.45
CA ARG A 103 6.70 -0.97 -2.08
C ARG A 103 7.42 -0.85 -0.74
N PHE A 104 7.57 0.37 -0.22
CA PHE A 104 8.13 0.63 1.11
C PHE A 104 7.12 0.44 2.26
N ALA A 105 5.86 0.11 1.94
CA ALA A 105 4.88 -0.31 2.94
C ALA A 105 5.41 -1.51 3.75
N PRO A 106 5.25 -1.52 5.09
CA PRO A 106 5.70 -2.65 5.90
C PRO A 106 4.88 -3.90 5.58
N SER A 107 5.52 -5.06 5.68
CA SER A 107 4.89 -6.37 5.53
C SER A 107 5.42 -7.37 6.56
N ALA A 108 4.59 -8.33 6.95
CA ALA A 108 4.97 -9.35 7.91
C ALA A 108 6.21 -10.12 7.41
N LYS A 109 7.24 -10.24 8.26
CA LYS A 109 8.51 -10.93 7.95
C LYS A 109 9.17 -10.44 6.65
N ASN A 110 8.88 -9.21 6.22
CA ASN A 110 9.34 -8.65 4.95
C ASN A 110 8.98 -9.52 3.72
N GLN A 111 7.85 -10.24 3.76
CA GLN A 111 7.40 -11.12 2.67
C GLN A 111 7.10 -10.36 1.37
N ARG A 112 6.65 -9.10 1.48
CA ARG A 112 6.31 -8.23 0.33
C ARG A 112 5.43 -8.93 -0.71
N ALA A 113 4.47 -9.72 -0.24
CA ALA A 113 3.67 -10.61 -1.09
C ALA A 113 2.53 -9.89 -1.83
N VAL A 114 2.29 -8.62 -1.51
CA VAL A 114 1.24 -7.80 -2.13
C VAL A 114 1.64 -7.46 -3.56
N GLN A 115 0.70 -7.65 -4.48
CA GLN A 115 0.77 -7.24 -5.87
C GLN A 115 -0.39 -6.29 -6.16
N PHE A 116 -0.25 -5.48 -7.21
CA PHE A 116 -1.25 -4.50 -7.60
C PHE A 116 -1.84 -4.79 -8.97
N VAL A 117 -3.16 -4.62 -9.10
CA VAL A 117 -3.86 -4.65 -10.40
C VAL A 117 -4.53 -3.30 -10.59
N VAL A 118 -4.23 -2.63 -11.71
CA VAL A 118 -4.86 -1.36 -12.07
C VAL A 118 -5.96 -1.62 -13.09
N LEU A 119 -7.19 -1.31 -12.71
CA LEU A 119 -8.37 -1.42 -13.55
C LEU A 119 -8.69 -0.05 -14.16
N GLY A 120 -8.86 0.00 -15.48
CA GLY A 120 -9.32 1.19 -16.19
C GLY A 120 -10.84 1.29 -16.24
N ARG A 121 -11.34 2.49 -16.59
CA ARG A 121 -12.78 2.82 -16.58
C ARG A 121 -13.65 1.81 -17.34
N HIS A 122 -13.21 1.37 -18.52
CA HIS A 122 -13.96 0.41 -19.33
C HIS A 122 -14.27 -0.89 -18.59
N VAL A 123 -13.32 -1.42 -17.82
CA VAL A 123 -13.51 -2.63 -17.01
C VAL A 123 -14.43 -2.37 -15.82
N LEU A 124 -14.30 -1.19 -15.20
CA LEU A 124 -15.16 -0.81 -14.08
C LEU A 124 -16.62 -0.74 -14.52
N ASP A 125 -16.89 -0.15 -15.69
CA ASP A 125 -18.23 -0.07 -16.27
C ASP A 125 -18.84 -1.45 -16.53
N GLU A 126 -18.03 -2.39 -17.03
CA GLU A 126 -18.46 -3.77 -17.31
C GLU A 126 -18.94 -4.50 -16.05
N VAL A 127 -18.24 -4.32 -14.92
CA VAL A 127 -18.60 -5.01 -13.66
C VAL A 127 -19.55 -4.21 -12.77
N ALA A 128 -19.80 -2.93 -13.06
CA ALA A 128 -20.56 -2.03 -12.18
C ALA A 128 -21.94 -2.56 -11.85
N HIS A 129 -22.67 -3.05 -12.86
CA HIS A 129 -24.01 -3.58 -12.67
C HIS A 129 -24.02 -4.86 -11.82
N LEU A 130 -23.09 -5.77 -12.05
CA LEU A 130 -22.96 -7.03 -11.30
C LEU A 130 -22.63 -6.77 -9.83
N VAL A 131 -21.64 -5.88 -9.58
CA VAL A 131 -21.32 -5.43 -8.21
C VAL A 131 -22.56 -4.82 -7.56
N ALA A 132 -23.34 -4.03 -8.32
CA ALA A 132 -24.52 -3.39 -7.78
C ALA A 132 -25.67 -4.35 -7.46
N GLN A 133 -25.90 -5.36 -8.28
CA GLN A 133 -26.89 -6.39 -7.96
C GLN A 133 -26.54 -7.10 -6.64
N ILE A 134 -25.27 -7.47 -6.46
CA ILE A 134 -24.80 -8.17 -5.25
C ILE A 134 -24.96 -7.30 -4.00
N ILE A 135 -24.49 -6.05 -4.05
CA ILE A 135 -24.48 -5.18 -2.88
C ILE A 135 -25.91 -4.79 -2.48
N TRP A 136 -26.80 -4.48 -3.42
CA TRP A 136 -28.16 -4.03 -3.11
C TRP A 136 -29.13 -5.18 -2.81
N ALA A 137 -28.74 -6.43 -3.08
CA ALA A 137 -29.45 -7.61 -2.57
C ALA A 137 -29.24 -7.82 -1.06
N ASN A 138 -28.17 -7.25 -0.49
CA ASN A 138 -27.87 -7.42 0.94
C ASN A 138 -28.62 -6.38 1.80
N PRO A 139 -29.44 -6.82 2.79
CA PRO A 139 -30.31 -5.95 3.58
C PRO A 139 -29.57 -4.98 4.51
N ILE A 140 -28.27 -5.18 4.75
CA ILE A 140 -27.43 -4.28 5.55
C ILE A 140 -27.28 -2.92 4.86
N TYR A 141 -27.26 -2.90 3.53
CA TYR A 141 -27.14 -1.66 2.78
C TYR A 141 -28.52 -1.03 2.62
N LYS A 142 -28.66 0.21 3.12
CA LYS A 142 -29.78 1.04 2.71
C LYS A 142 -29.68 1.18 1.19
N LYS A 143 -30.77 0.87 0.47
CA LYS A 143 -30.87 1.20 -0.95
C LYS A 143 -30.73 2.72 -1.08
N GLU A 144 -29.51 3.21 -1.30
CA GLU A 144 -29.33 4.52 -1.91
C GLU A 144 -30.10 4.45 -3.23
N SER A 145 -30.88 5.49 -3.54
CA SER A 145 -31.64 5.52 -4.78
C SER A 145 -30.70 5.16 -5.92
N VAL A 146 -31.07 4.11 -6.67
CA VAL A 146 -30.33 3.60 -7.83
C VAL A 146 -30.25 4.66 -8.96
N GLU A 147 -30.88 5.82 -8.74
CA GLU A 147 -30.93 6.99 -9.61
C GLU A 147 -29.67 7.87 -9.58
N LYS A 148 -28.70 7.64 -8.68
CA LYS A 148 -27.39 8.31 -8.79
C LYS A 148 -26.50 7.55 -9.77
N ASP A 149 -26.08 8.23 -10.83
CA ASP A 149 -25.05 7.75 -11.75
C ASP A 149 -23.83 7.24 -10.96
N ASP A 150 -23.45 5.99 -11.23
CA ASP A 150 -22.26 5.32 -10.68
C ASP A 150 -22.06 5.36 -9.15
N VAL A 151 -22.93 4.66 -8.42
CA VAL A 151 -22.82 4.53 -6.96
C VAL A 151 -21.61 3.71 -6.51
N VAL A 152 -21.14 2.76 -7.33
CA VAL A 152 -20.05 1.83 -6.97
C VAL A 152 -18.69 2.53 -7.07
N PHE A 153 -18.41 3.17 -8.20
CA PHE A 153 -17.10 3.73 -8.51
C PHE A 153 -17.05 5.24 -8.39
N ARG A 154 -18.19 5.93 -8.21
CA ARG A 154 -18.26 7.37 -7.94
C ARG A 154 -17.50 8.19 -9.00
N SER A 155 -17.65 7.80 -10.26
CA SER A 155 -16.97 8.38 -11.43
C SER A 155 -15.45 8.22 -11.44
N ALA A 156 -14.87 7.37 -10.60
CA ALA A 156 -13.42 7.12 -10.65
C ALA A 156 -13.03 6.59 -12.05
N PRO A 157 -11.98 7.15 -12.67
CA PRO A 157 -11.50 6.67 -13.97
C PRO A 157 -10.72 5.37 -13.85
N GLN A 158 -10.16 5.07 -12.66
CA GLN A 158 -9.36 3.87 -12.40
C GLN A 158 -9.61 3.32 -10.99
N CYS A 159 -9.28 2.05 -10.80
CA CYS A 159 -9.25 1.42 -9.49
C CYS A 159 -7.97 0.59 -9.32
N VAL A 160 -7.31 0.68 -8.17
CA VAL A 160 -6.17 -0.16 -7.79
C VAL A 160 -6.67 -1.24 -6.85
N LEU A 161 -6.39 -2.50 -7.19
CA LEU A 161 -6.56 -3.65 -6.31
C LEU A 161 -5.24 -4.01 -5.66
N ALA A 162 -5.26 -4.30 -4.36
CA ALA A 162 -4.19 -5.03 -3.70
C ALA A 162 -4.59 -6.51 -3.65
N ILE A 163 -3.76 -7.36 -4.25
CA ILE A 163 -3.93 -8.82 -4.25
C ILE A 163 -2.73 -9.48 -3.60
N ALA A 164 -2.91 -10.65 -3.01
CA ALA A 164 -1.83 -11.38 -2.34
C ALA A 164 -2.13 -12.90 -2.35
N PRO A 165 -1.13 -13.76 -2.11
CA PRO A 165 -1.40 -15.18 -1.84
C PRO A 165 -2.37 -15.35 -0.66
N LYS A 166 -3.21 -16.40 -0.70
CA LYS A 166 -4.17 -16.70 0.39
C LYS A 166 -3.50 -16.97 1.74
N THR A 167 -2.21 -17.30 1.74
CA THR A 167 -1.39 -17.52 2.93
C THR A 167 -0.82 -16.23 3.53
N ALA A 168 -0.87 -15.11 2.80
CA ALA A 168 -0.42 -13.81 3.29
C ALA A 168 -1.48 -13.16 4.18
N GLY A 169 -1.03 -12.38 5.17
CA GLY A 169 -1.92 -11.58 6.00
C GLY A 169 -2.65 -10.50 5.17
N THR A 170 -3.93 -10.30 5.44
CA THR A 170 -4.71 -9.25 4.76
C THR A 170 -4.30 -7.84 5.20
N GLU A 171 -3.66 -7.73 6.35
CA GLU A 171 -3.12 -6.50 6.92
C GLU A 171 -2.10 -5.87 5.98
N ASP A 172 -1.24 -6.68 5.35
CA ASP A 172 -0.21 -6.19 4.44
C ASP A 172 -0.81 -5.44 3.24
N GLY A 173 -1.91 -5.95 2.66
CA GLY A 173 -2.59 -5.28 1.54
C GLY A 173 -3.36 -4.04 1.98
N ILE A 174 -3.90 -4.02 3.21
CA ILE A 174 -4.54 -2.83 3.78
C ILE A 174 -3.47 -1.74 4.02
N ILE A 175 -2.35 -2.10 4.65
CA ILE A 175 -1.22 -1.19 4.88
C ILE A 175 -0.71 -0.65 3.56
N ALA A 176 -0.52 -1.51 2.55
CA ALA A 176 -0.05 -1.10 1.23
C ALA A 176 -0.97 -0.04 0.60
N LEU A 177 -2.30 -0.25 0.57
CA LEU A 177 -3.19 0.78 0.03
C LEU A 177 -3.35 2.00 0.94
N SER A 178 -3.15 1.87 2.25
CA SER A 178 -3.04 3.01 3.17
C SER A 178 -1.77 3.85 2.93
N THR A 179 -0.66 3.23 2.52
CA THR A 179 0.54 3.95 2.07
C THR A 179 0.29 4.61 0.72
N PHE A 180 -0.28 3.88 -0.24
CA PHE A 180 -0.65 4.41 -1.55
C PHE A 180 -1.58 5.63 -1.46
N GLU A 181 -2.61 5.60 -0.59
CA GLU A 181 -3.53 6.75 -0.46
C GLU A 181 -2.84 8.03 0.01
N LEU A 182 -1.83 7.92 0.89
CA LEU A 182 -1.09 9.08 1.41
C LEU A 182 -0.09 9.60 0.36
N LEU A 183 0.53 8.70 -0.40
CA LEU A 183 1.38 9.06 -1.54
C LEU A 183 0.58 9.73 -2.65
N ALA A 184 -0.60 9.19 -2.99
CA ALA A 184 -1.50 9.80 -3.96
C ALA A 184 -1.93 11.21 -3.48
N GLN A 185 -2.33 11.33 -2.20
CA GLN A 185 -2.74 12.60 -1.61
C GLN A 185 -1.63 13.66 -1.64
N SER A 186 -0.36 13.27 -1.44
CA SER A 186 0.77 14.21 -1.49
C SER A 186 0.99 14.80 -2.89
N GLN A 187 0.47 14.13 -3.92
CA GLN A 187 0.50 14.57 -5.32
C GLN A 187 -0.86 15.11 -5.82
N ASN A 188 -1.79 15.43 -4.91
CA ASN A 188 -3.15 15.87 -5.23
C ASN A 188 -3.96 14.87 -6.08
N ILE A 189 -3.69 13.57 -5.91
CA ILE A 189 -4.46 12.49 -6.51
C ILE A 189 -5.47 11.99 -5.48
N GLY A 190 -6.73 11.95 -5.90
CA GLY A 190 -7.83 11.54 -5.05
C GLY A 190 -7.96 10.03 -5.00
N THR A 191 -8.32 9.52 -3.82
CA THR A 191 -8.61 8.10 -3.64
C THR A 191 -9.85 7.88 -2.78
N PHE A 192 -10.47 6.70 -2.91
CA PHE A 192 -11.39 6.18 -1.90
C PHE A 192 -11.37 4.66 -1.86
N TRP A 193 -11.55 4.10 -0.67
CA TRP A 193 -11.69 2.66 -0.48
C TRP A 193 -13.00 2.15 -1.11
N CYS A 194 -12.88 1.30 -2.13
CA CYS A 194 -14.02 0.71 -2.84
C CYS A 194 -14.36 -0.66 -2.24
N GLY A 195 -14.95 -0.66 -1.05
CA GLY A 195 -15.38 -1.87 -0.36
C GLY A 195 -16.49 -2.65 -1.09
N PHE A 196 -17.19 -2.01 -2.03
CA PHE A 196 -18.22 -2.65 -2.87
C PHE A 196 -17.61 -3.53 -3.95
N LEU A 197 -16.60 -3.03 -4.69
CA LEU A 197 -15.90 -3.84 -5.68
C LEU A 197 -15.26 -5.08 -5.05
N ARG A 198 -14.54 -4.91 -3.93
CA ARG A 198 -13.94 -6.05 -3.22
C ARG A 198 -14.97 -7.13 -2.89
N ARG A 199 -16.11 -6.74 -2.31
CA ARG A 199 -17.20 -7.66 -1.95
C ARG A 199 -17.85 -8.30 -3.17
N GLY A 200 -18.02 -7.54 -4.26
CA GLY A 200 -18.51 -8.07 -5.53
C GLY A 200 -17.60 -9.17 -6.08
N ILE A 201 -16.29 -8.93 -6.10
CA ILE A 201 -15.28 -9.93 -6.53
C ILE A 201 -15.32 -11.17 -5.63
N GLU A 202 -15.44 -10.99 -4.31
CA GLU A 202 -15.50 -12.09 -3.35
C GLU A 202 -16.77 -12.94 -3.52
N ALA A 203 -17.88 -12.33 -3.91
CA ALA A 203 -19.17 -12.99 -4.05
C ALA A 203 -19.45 -13.57 -5.46
N SER A 204 -18.66 -13.20 -6.48
CA SER A 204 -18.93 -13.59 -7.87
C SER A 204 -17.67 -14.00 -8.62
N GLU A 205 -17.62 -15.29 -8.99
CA GLU A 205 -16.62 -15.81 -9.93
C GLU A 205 -16.70 -15.15 -11.31
N GLU A 206 -17.89 -14.71 -11.73
CA GLU A 206 -18.07 -14.03 -13.01
C GLU A 206 -17.32 -12.70 -13.02
N ILE A 207 -17.50 -11.88 -11.96
CA ILE A 207 -16.76 -10.62 -11.81
C ILE A 207 -15.26 -10.91 -11.79
N ARG A 208 -14.83 -11.93 -11.04
CA ARG A 208 -13.42 -12.33 -10.98
C ARG A 208 -12.84 -12.68 -12.35
N LYS A 209 -13.58 -13.43 -13.17
CA LYS A 209 -13.20 -13.83 -14.53
C LYS A 209 -13.11 -12.62 -15.47
N ILE A 210 -14.09 -11.70 -15.42
CA ILE A 210 -14.07 -10.46 -16.19
C ILE A 210 -12.80 -9.64 -15.88
N LEU A 211 -12.43 -9.56 -14.60
CA LEU A 211 -11.23 -8.84 -14.16
C LEU A 211 -9.91 -9.58 -14.41
N GLY A 212 -9.95 -10.83 -14.91
CA GLY A 212 -8.75 -11.63 -15.18
C GLY A 212 -7.91 -11.95 -13.94
N LEU A 213 -8.54 -12.09 -12.76
CA LEU A 213 -7.82 -12.24 -11.49
C LEU A 213 -7.37 -13.70 -11.25
N PRO A 214 -6.10 -13.98 -10.92
CA PRO A 214 -5.59 -15.35 -10.72
C PRO A 214 -6.21 -16.03 -9.49
N ASP A 215 -6.76 -17.24 -9.61
CA ASP A 215 -7.53 -17.95 -8.56
C ASP A 215 -6.76 -18.25 -7.27
N GLU A 216 -5.44 -18.34 -7.37
CA GLU A 216 -4.51 -18.55 -6.26
C GLU A 216 -4.33 -17.31 -5.38
N LEU A 217 -4.66 -16.12 -5.90
CA LEU A 217 -4.52 -14.85 -5.18
C LEU A 217 -5.86 -14.39 -4.59
N GLN A 218 -5.85 -13.92 -3.36
CA GLN A 218 -6.99 -13.20 -2.77
C GLN A 218 -6.94 -11.72 -3.16
N VAL A 219 -8.12 -11.10 -3.31
CA VAL A 219 -8.24 -9.64 -3.37
C VAL A 219 -8.40 -9.12 -1.95
N VAL A 220 -7.38 -8.43 -1.46
CA VAL A 220 -7.34 -7.92 -0.08
C VAL A 220 -8.16 -6.63 0.04
N ALA A 221 -7.95 -5.73 -0.92
CA ALA A 221 -8.59 -4.42 -0.94
C ALA A 221 -8.68 -3.83 -2.35
N ALA A 222 -9.56 -2.84 -2.50
CA ALA A 222 -9.78 -2.10 -3.73
C ALA A 222 -9.90 -0.61 -3.42
N MET A 223 -9.34 0.24 -4.27
CA MET A 223 -9.31 1.69 -4.09
C MET A 223 -9.55 2.40 -5.42
N GLY A 224 -10.63 3.19 -5.52
CA GLY A 224 -10.83 4.08 -6.65
C GLY A 224 -9.79 5.20 -6.63
N VAL A 225 -9.27 5.58 -7.79
CA VAL A 225 -8.20 6.58 -7.95
C VAL A 225 -8.46 7.47 -9.18
N GLY A 226 -8.12 8.74 -9.07
CA GLY A 226 -8.23 9.70 -10.16
C GLY A 226 -7.92 11.13 -9.74
N HIS A 227 -7.97 12.07 -10.69
CA HIS A 227 -7.86 13.49 -10.40
C HIS A 227 -9.14 13.99 -9.72
N PRO A 228 -9.07 14.63 -8.53
CA PRO A 228 -10.26 15.17 -7.88
C PRO A 228 -10.97 16.22 -8.75
N ASP A 229 -12.29 16.14 -8.83
CA ASP A 229 -13.16 17.22 -9.38
C ASP A 229 -13.73 18.08 -8.25
N GLU A 230 -12.91 18.31 -7.22
CA GLU A 230 -13.27 19.15 -6.08
C GLU A 230 -12.01 19.56 -5.30
N ASP A 231 -12.04 20.79 -4.77
CA ASP A 231 -10.97 21.32 -3.93
C ASP A 231 -11.34 21.24 -2.43
N PHE A 232 -10.50 20.59 -1.64
CA PHE A 232 -10.62 20.60 -0.18
C PHE A 232 -9.81 21.73 0.44
N LYS A 233 -10.49 22.66 1.11
CA LYS A 233 -9.84 23.86 1.69
C LYS A 233 -9.35 23.69 3.14
N ARG A 234 -9.75 22.62 3.83
CA ARG A 234 -9.45 22.39 5.26
C ARG A 234 -9.67 20.93 5.70
N PRO A 235 -9.05 20.49 6.82
CA PRO A 235 -9.34 19.21 7.48
C PRO A 235 -10.83 19.02 7.80
N ALA A 236 -11.29 17.77 7.82
CA ALA A 236 -12.67 17.45 8.18
C ALA A 236 -12.73 17.33 9.68
N ALA A 237 -13.84 17.77 10.25
CA ALA A 237 -14.09 17.57 11.67
C ALA A 237 -13.99 16.07 12.02
N ARG A 238 -13.28 15.79 13.12
CA ARG A 238 -13.16 14.48 13.74
C ARG A 238 -13.45 14.63 15.22
N LYS A 239 -14.12 13.64 15.80
CA LYS A 239 -14.27 13.57 17.26
C LYS A 239 -12.90 13.31 17.89
N PRO A 240 -12.68 13.73 19.14
CA PRO A 240 -11.50 13.32 19.90
C PRO A 240 -11.36 11.79 19.93
N VAL A 241 -10.13 11.29 20.01
CA VAL A 241 -9.84 9.86 20.08
C VAL A 241 -10.36 9.32 21.42
N PRO A 242 -11.26 8.31 21.43
CA PRO A 242 -11.59 7.61 22.67
C PRO A 242 -10.37 6.78 23.08
N LEU A 243 -9.83 7.03 24.28
CA LEU A 243 -8.59 6.42 24.75
C LEU A 243 -8.75 5.98 26.20
N GLN A 244 -8.26 4.79 26.49
CA GLN A 244 -8.11 4.25 27.83
C GLN A 244 -6.70 3.66 27.94
N PHE A 245 -5.93 4.13 28.91
CA PHE A 245 -4.69 3.49 29.31
C PHE A 245 -5.01 2.39 30.32
N VAL A 246 -4.39 1.23 30.14
CA VAL A 246 -4.44 0.11 31.09
C VAL A 246 -2.98 -0.11 31.49
N ASP A 247 -2.67 0.25 32.74
CA ASP A 247 -1.34 0.07 33.35
C ASP A 247 -1.17 -1.34 33.93
#